data_AF-A0A930DKZ4-F1
#
_entry.id   AF-A0A930DKZ4-F1
#
_cell.length_a   1.000
_cell.length_b   1.000
_cell.length_c   1.000
_cell.angle_alpha   90.00
_cell.angle_beta   90.00
_cell.angle_gamma   90.00
#
_symmetry.space_group_name_H-M   'P 1'
#
loop_
_entity.id
_entity.type
_entity.pdbx_description
1 polymer ?
#
loop_
_entity_poly.entity_id
_entity_poly.type
_entity_poly.pdbx_seq_one_letter_code
_entity_poly.pdbx_strand_id
1 'polypeptide(L)' 'MNASADNVVSPAVAEVNSLVEKGLRSLDEFRKLNQEQIDYIVAKASIAALDKHGVLAMHAVEETGRGVFEDKATKN' A
#
# COMPACT_ATOMS: atom_id res chain seq x y z
N MET A 1 5.90 -41.03 12.93
CA MET A 1 6.93 -40.15 12.34
C MET A 1 6.29 -39.47 11.15
N ASN A 2 5.67 -38.30 11.34
CA ASN A 2 5.07 -37.56 10.24
C ASN A 2 5.62 -36.14 10.31
N ALA A 3 6.78 -35.96 9.71
CA ALA A 3 7.39 -34.65 9.54
C ALA A 3 7.59 -34.44 8.04
N SER A 4 6.78 -33.52 7.53
CA SER A 4 7.21 -32.53 6.55
C SER A 4 7.39 -33.04 5.12
N ALA A 5 6.27 -33.41 4.48
CA ALA A 5 6.16 -33.24 3.04
C ALA A 5 6.18 -31.72 2.74
N ASP A 6 7.29 -31.27 2.17
CA ASP A 6 7.52 -30.03 1.44
C ASP A 6 6.35 -29.03 1.41
N ASN A 7 6.34 -28.12 2.39
CA ASN A 7 5.56 -26.89 2.32
C ASN A 7 6.28 -25.94 1.35
N VAL A 8 6.15 -26.19 0.05
CA VAL A 8 6.61 -25.28 -0.98
C VAL A 8 5.76 -24.01 -0.88
N VAL A 9 6.32 -22.99 -0.25
CA VAL A 9 5.69 -21.67 -0.13
C VAL A 9 5.43 -21.15 -1.54
N SER A 10 4.18 -20.83 -1.86
CA SER A 10 3.83 -20.30 -3.18
C SER A 10 4.50 -18.94 -3.42
N PRO A 11 4.75 -18.55 -4.68
CA PRO A 11 5.35 -17.23 -4.98
C PRO A 11 4.59 -16.06 -4.34
N ALA A 12 3.26 -16.11 -4.34
CA ALA A 12 2.43 -15.09 -3.70
C ALA A 12 2.62 -15.04 -2.18
N VAL A 13 2.72 -16.20 -1.51
CA VAL A 13 2.97 -16.23 -0.06
C VAL A 13 4.38 -15.73 0.26
N ALA A 14 5.38 -16.06 -0.57
CA ALA A 14 6.73 -15.55 -0.42
C ALA A 14 6.80 -14.03 -0.60
N GLU A 15 6.09 -13.47 -1.58
CA GLU A 15 5.99 -12.02 -1.79
C GLU A 15 5.34 -11.33 -0.59
N VAL A 16 4.21 -11.84 -0.11
CA VAL A 16 3.53 -11.30 1.07
C VAL A 16 4.44 -11.35 2.30
N ASN A 17 5.12 -12.46 2.55
CA ASN A 17 6.07 -12.57 3.68
C ASN A 17 7.18 -11.51 3.58
N SER A 18 7.75 -11.30 2.40
CA SER A 18 8.77 -10.27 2.15
C SER A 18 8.24 -8.85 2.42
N LEU A 19 7.00 -8.56 2.02
CA LEU A 19 6.35 -7.27 2.30
C LEU A 19 6.09 -7.09 3.80
N VAL A 20 5.61 -8.13 4.49
CA VAL A 20 5.37 -8.11 5.94
C VAL A 20 6.67 -7.84 6.71
N GLU A 21 7.75 -8.55 6.38
CA GLU A 21 9.06 -8.32 7.02
C GLU A 21 9.57 -6.90 6.83
N LYS A 22 9.43 -6.34 5.62
CA LYS A 22 9.79 -4.94 5.35
C LYS A 22 8.90 -3.98 6.14
N GLY A 23 7.59 -4.25 6.20
CA GLY A 23 6.63 -3.46 6.96
C GLY A 23 6.95 -3.41 8.46
N LEU A 24 7.32 -4.54 9.06
CA LEU A 24 7.71 -4.61 10.47
C LEU A 24 8.96 -3.77 10.77
N ARG A 25 9.98 -3.85 9.90
CA ARG A 25 11.18 -3.00 10.04
C ARG A 25 10.84 -1.51 9.91
N SER A 26 10.03 -1.14 8.92
CA SER A 26 9.58 0.24 8.75
C SER A 26 8.75 0.74 9.94
N LEU A 27 7.93 -0.11 10.55
CA LEU A 27 7.15 0.23 11.74
C LEU A 27 8.05 0.55 12.94
N ASP A 28 9.11 -0.24 13.15
CA ASP A 28 10.05 0.01 14.24
C ASP A 28 10.81 1.32 14.06
N GLU A 29 11.13 1.72 12.82
CA GLU A 29 11.70 3.04 12.55
C GLU A 29 10.66 4.16 12.68
N PHE A 30 9.44 3.95 12.19
CA PHE A 30 8.34 4.93 12.28
C PHE A 30 8.02 5.28 13.74
N ARG A 31 8.07 4.31 14.65
CA ARG A 31 7.85 4.51 16.10
C ARG A 31 8.86 5.45 16.77
N LYS A 32 10.01 5.69 16.15
CA LYS A 32 11.04 6.59 16.68
C LYS A 32 10.83 8.04 16.25
N LEU A 33 9.91 8.29 15.31
CA LEU A 33 9.64 9.62 14.80
C LEU A 33 8.82 10.44 15.81
N ASN A 34 9.03 11.75 15.79
CA ASN A 34 8.21 12.69 16.54
C ASN A 34 7.00 13.16 15.71
N GLN A 35 6.10 13.92 16.35
CA GLN A 35 4.87 14.39 15.72
C GLN A 35 5.12 15.24 14.47
N GLU A 36 6.08 16.17 14.50
CA GLU A 36 6.39 17.04 13.36
C GLU A 36 6.89 16.26 12.15
N GLN A 37 7.70 15.23 12.36
CA GLN A 37 8.17 14.34 11.31
C GLN A 37 7.01 13.52 10.70
N ILE A 38 6.11 13.03 11.56
CA ILE A 38 4.90 12.32 11.10
C ILE A 38 4.01 13.25 10.30
N ASP A 39 3.75 14.46 10.79
CA ASP A 39 2.93 15.47 10.12
C ASP A 39 3.51 15.82 8.75
N TYR A 40 4.84 15.96 8.66
CA TYR A 40 5.52 16.19 7.39
C TYR A 40 5.29 15.05 6.41
N ILE A 41 5.44 13.79 6.83
CA ILE A 41 5.20 12.62 5.99
C ILE A 41 3.76 12.59 5.49
N VAL A 42 2.78 12.79 6.38
CA VAL A 42 1.36 12.80 6.03
C VAL A 42 1.05 13.94 5.07
N ALA A 43 1.56 15.15 5.31
CA ALA A 43 1.36 16.28 4.41
C ALA A 43 1.90 16.00 3.00
N LYS A 44 3.11 15.43 2.90
CA LYS A 44 3.69 15.05 1.61
C LYS A 44 2.89 13.97 0.89
N ALA A 45 2.41 12.96 1.63
CA ALA A 45 1.55 11.91 1.08
C ALA A 45 0.23 12.47 0.56
N SER A 46 -0.43 13.35 1.31
CA SER A 46 -1.68 14.00 0.90
C SER A 46 -1.52 14.86 -0.35
N ILE A 47 -0.42 15.62 -0.46
CA ILE A 47 -0.13 16.42 -1.67
C ILE A 47 0.09 15.51 -2.88
N ALA A 48 0.81 14.40 -2.71
CA ALA A 48 1.03 13.45 -3.79
C ALA A 48 -0.26 12.75 -4.22
N ALA A 49 -1.13 12.39 -3.27
CA ALA A 49 -2.45 11.83 -3.55
C ALA A 49 -3.31 12.82 -4.34
N LEU A 50 -3.33 14.10 -3.93
CA LEU A 50 -3.99 15.16 -4.66
C LEU A 50 -3.42 15.29 -6.09
N ASP A 51 -2.10 15.39 -6.27
CA ASP A 51 -1.52 15.48 -7.63
C ASP A 51 -1.88 14.28 -8.54
N LYS A 52 -2.13 13.10 -7.95
CA LYS A 52 -2.44 11.87 -8.69
C LYS A 52 -3.91 11.46 -8.68
N HIS A 53 -4.80 12.25 -8.07
CA HIS A 53 -6.20 11.86 -7.83
C HIS A 53 -6.92 11.45 -9.13
N GLY A 54 -6.68 12.17 -10.23
CA GLY A 54 -7.27 11.90 -11.54
C GLY A 54 -6.68 10.66 -12.22
N VAL A 55 -5.35 10.50 -12.22
CA VAL A 55 -4.70 9.33 -12.84
C VAL A 55 -5.16 8.04 -12.14
N LEU A 56 -5.23 8.06 -10.81
CA LEU A 56 -5.71 6.92 -10.03
C LEU A 56 -7.19 6.62 -10.30
N ALA A 57 -8.02 7.65 -10.46
CA ALA A 57 -9.43 7.49 -10.79
C ALA A 57 -9.61 6.85 -12.19
N MET A 58 -8.82 7.29 -13.17
CA MET A 58 -8.82 6.72 -14.51
C MET A 58 -8.42 5.25 -14.50
N HIS A 59 -7.27 4.90 -13.88
CA HIS A 59 -6.82 3.51 -13.76
C HIS A 59 -7.89 2.63 -13.10
N ALA A 60 -8.57 3.13 -12.06
CA ALA A 60 -9.62 2.37 -11.38
C ALA A 60 -10.88 2.17 -12.25
N VAL A 61 -11.23 3.08 -13.16
CA VAL A 61 -12.31 2.86 -14.14
C VAL A 61 -11.85 1.85 -15.19
N GLU A 62 -10.66 2.02 -15.75
CA GLU A 62 -10.11 1.18 -16.82
C GLU A 62 -9.93 -0.28 -16.38
N GLU A 63 -9.37 -0.49 -15.19
CA GLU A 63 -9.09 -1.83 -14.65
C GLU A 63 -10.37 -2.58 -14.27
N THR A 64 -11.34 -1.87 -13.66
CA THR A 64 -12.53 -2.54 -13.09
C THR A 64 -13.74 -2.51 -14.00
N GLY A 65 -13.79 -1.58 -14.96
CA GLY A 65 -14.98 -1.29 -15.77
C GLY A 65 -16.17 -0.76 -14.97
N ARG A 66 -15.97 -0.27 -13.74
CA ARG A 66 -17.06 0.08 -12.80
C ARG A 66 -16.98 1.52 -12.31
N GLY A 67 -18.13 2.19 -12.29
CA GLY A 67 -18.30 3.54 -11.73
C GLY A 67 -17.96 4.65 -12.73
N VAL A 68 -17.98 5.90 -12.26
CA VAL A 68 -17.72 7.11 -13.05
C VAL A 68 -16.42 7.77 -12.58
N PHE A 69 -15.67 8.38 -13.51
CA PHE A 69 -14.37 8.97 -13.25
C PHE A 69 -14.42 10.08 -12.19
N GLU A 70 -15.33 11.04 -12.36
CA GLU A 70 -15.47 12.22 -11.50
C GLU A 70 -15.74 11.84 -10.04
N ASP A 71 -16.59 10.82 -9.83
CA ASP A 71 -16.89 10.29 -8.50
C ASP A 71 -15.66 9.64 -7.84
N LYS A 72 -14.84 8.94 -8.62
CA LYS A 72 -13.60 8.33 -8.12
C LYS A 72 -12.51 9.39 -7.88
N ALA A 73 -12.40 10.37 -8.75
CA ALA A 73 -11.47 11.48 -8.62
C ALA A 73 -11.78 12.35 -7.40
N THR A 74 -13.05 12.45 -7.00
CA THR A 74 -13.50 13.15 -5.78
C THR A 74 -13.30 12.32 -4.51
N LYS A 75 -13.26 10.98 -4.62
CA LYS A 75 -13.04 10.07 -3.48
C LYS A 75 -11.57 9.91 -3.10
N ASN A 76 -10.67 10.11 -4.06
CA ASN A 76 -9.22 10.07 -3.87
C ASN A 76 -8.72 11.35 -3.19
#